data_AF-A0A3D0Z2G9-F1
#
_entry.id   AF-A0A3D0Z2G9-F1
#
_cell.length_a   1.000
_cell.length_b   1.000
_cell.length_c   1.000
_cell.angle_alpha   90.00
_cell.angle_beta   90.00
_cell.angle_gamma   90.00
#
_symmetry.space_group_name_H-M   'P 1'
#
loop_
_entity.id
_entity.type
_entity.pdbx_description
1 polymer ?
#
loop_
_entity_poly.entity_id
_entity_poly.type
_entity_poly.pdbx_seq_one_letter_code
_entity_poly.pdbx_strand_id
1 'polypeptide(L)'
;MVPLQVLANEFVAVVKHCIEKEKGIPIERKRKYAIEKLLLCELLDKNMYAEAAEKLELWKRLRWIDCEDRRITKRVYLKETKTYRRFVVVDLGVHQILEQNH
;
A
#
# COMPACT_ATOMS: atom_id res chain seq x y z
N MET A 1 12.85 -2.80 16.79
CA MET A 1 12.55 -1.64 15.91
C MET A 1 12.90 -2.05 14.49
N VAL A 2 11.93 -2.07 13.57
CA VAL A 2 12.18 -2.41 12.16
C VAL A 2 13.06 -1.32 11.54
N PRO A 3 14.19 -1.66 10.88
CA PRO A 3 14.99 -0.67 10.17
C PRO A 3 14.17 -0.01 9.05
N LEU A 4 14.17 1.33 9.00
CA LEU A 4 13.41 2.08 7.98
C LEU A 4 13.74 1.63 6.55
N GLN A 5 15.02 1.29 6.29
CA GLN A 5 15.48 0.80 5.00
C GLN A 5 14.80 -0.51 4.58
N VAL A 6 14.59 -1.43 5.53
CA VAL A 6 13.92 -2.72 5.27
C VAL A 6 12.44 -2.47 4.95
N LEU A 7 11.80 -1.58 5.71
CA LEU A 7 10.40 -1.20 5.50
C LEU A 7 10.19 -0.49 4.15
N ALA A 8 11.12 0.38 3.75
CA ALA A 8 11.10 1.09 2.47
C ALA A 8 11.31 0.15 1.29
N ASN A 9 12.32 -0.73 1.37
CA ASN A 9 12.57 -1.78 0.38
C ASN A 9 11.33 -2.66 0.15
N GLU A 10 10.70 -3.10 1.24
CA GLU A 10 9.49 -3.93 1.12
C GLU A 10 8.33 -3.15 0.50
N PHE A 11 8.13 -1.87 0.89
CA PHE A 11 7.11 -1.03 0.28
C PHE A 11 7.31 -0.89 -1.24
N VAL A 12 8.54 -0.58 -1.68
CA VAL A 12 8.87 -0.44 -3.10
C VAL A 12 8.62 -1.75 -3.84
N ALA A 13 9.13 -2.87 -3.32
CA ALA A 13 9.00 -4.18 -3.95
C ALA A 13 7.54 -4.64 -4.06
N VAL A 14 6.75 -4.49 -2.98
CA VAL A 14 5.34 -4.91 -2.95
C VAL A 14 4.49 -4.04 -3.87
N VAL A 15 4.64 -2.71 -3.83
CA VAL A 15 3.88 -1.80 -4.70
C VAL A 15 4.22 -2.06 -6.17
N LYS A 16 5.50 -2.20 -6.50
CA LYS A 16 5.96 -2.54 -7.86
C LYS A 16 5.36 -3.86 -8.33
N HIS A 17 5.43 -4.91 -7.51
CA HIS A 17 4.84 -6.21 -7.81
C HIS A 17 3.33 -6.10 -8.07
N CYS A 18 2.59 -5.35 -7.25
CA CYS A 18 1.16 -5.16 -7.43
C CYS A 18 0.83 -4.41 -8.73
N ILE A 19 1.62 -3.41 -9.12
CA ILE A 19 1.44 -2.68 -10.37
C ILE A 19 1.73 -3.60 -11.57
N GLU A 20 2.89 -4.27 -11.58
CA GLU A 20 3.31 -5.15 -12.68
C GLU A 20 2.38 -6.34 -12.91
N LYS A 21 1.72 -6.82 -11.84
CA LYS A 21 0.76 -7.93 -11.89
C LYS A 21 -0.70 -7.49 -11.94
N GLU A 22 -0.95 -6.19 -12.08
CA GLU A 22 -2.29 -5.59 -12.13
C GLU A 22 -3.18 -6.04 -10.94
N LYS A 23 -2.59 -6.13 -9.75
CA LYS A 23 -3.26 -6.61 -8.52
C LYS A 23 -3.91 -5.50 -7.71
N GLY A 24 -4.42 -4.49 -8.39
CA GLY A 24 -5.09 -3.36 -7.78
C GLY A 24 -5.69 -2.41 -8.82
N ILE A 25 -6.15 -1.26 -8.34
CA ILE A 25 -6.92 -0.31 -9.15
C ILE A 25 -6.17 1.02 -9.16
N PRO A 26 -5.74 1.52 -10.34
CA PRO A 26 -5.12 2.82 -10.45
C PRO A 26 -6.14 3.93 -10.15
N ILE A 27 -5.74 4.91 -9.34
CA ILE A 27 -6.50 6.12 -9.05
C ILE A 27 -5.76 7.29 -9.72
N GLU A 28 -5.95 7.38 -11.04
CA GLU A 28 -5.16 8.22 -11.96
C GLU A 28 -5.04 9.68 -11.52
N ARG A 29 -6.16 10.28 -11.09
CA ARG A 29 -6.19 11.71 -10.70
C ARG A 29 -5.36 12.05 -9.46
N LYS A 30 -4.89 11.05 -8.71
CA LYS A 30 -4.23 11.28 -7.41
C LYS A 30 -2.88 10.59 -7.26
N ARG A 31 -2.31 10.03 -8.34
CA ARG A 31 -1.06 9.22 -8.28
C ARG A 31 -1.14 8.18 -7.16
N LYS A 32 -2.26 7.46 -7.12
CA LYS A 32 -2.56 6.49 -6.07
C LYS A 32 -2.92 5.15 -6.67
N TYR A 33 -2.73 4.10 -5.90
CA TYR A 33 -3.08 2.74 -6.31
C TYR A 33 -3.79 2.02 -5.17
N ALA A 34 -4.94 1.43 -5.45
CA ALA A 34 -5.78 0.76 -4.45
C ALA A 34 -5.55 -0.75 -4.49
N ILE A 35 -5.16 -1.34 -3.36
CA ILE A 35 -4.84 -2.77 -3.22
C ILE A 35 -5.76 -3.38 -2.17
N GLU A 36 -6.25 -4.60 -2.43
CA GLU A 36 -7.03 -5.37 -1.46
C GLU A 36 -6.21 -5.63 -0.19
N LYS A 37 -6.80 -5.39 0.98
CA LYS A 37 -6.08 -5.52 2.27
C LYS A 37 -5.56 -6.94 2.48
N LEU A 38 -6.38 -7.96 2.19
CA LEU A 38 -6.02 -9.36 2.41
C LEU A 38 -4.81 -9.77 1.55
N LEU A 39 -4.84 -9.42 0.26
CA LEU A 39 -3.70 -9.64 -0.63
C LEU A 39 -2.43 -8.96 -0.09
N LEU A 40 -2.55 -7.72 0.37
CA LEU A 40 -1.40 -6.98 0.88
C LEU A 40 -0.85 -7.64 2.15
N CYS A 41 -1.71 -8.12 3.04
CA CYS A 41 -1.30 -8.92 4.20
C CYS A 41 -0.55 -10.19 3.77
N GLU A 42 -1.06 -10.96 2.82
CA GLU A 42 -0.40 -12.17 2.31
C GLU A 42 0.98 -11.89 1.71
N LEU A 43 1.17 -10.75 1.05
CA LEU A 43 2.49 -10.35 0.52
C LEU A 43 3.45 -9.95 1.63
N LEU A 44 2.97 -9.19 2.63
CA LEU A 44 3.78 -8.70 3.74
C LEU A 44 4.15 -9.79 4.73
N ASP A 45 3.29 -10.78 4.97
CA ASP A 45 3.58 -11.88 5.90
C ASP A 45 4.68 -12.83 5.39
N LYS A 46 5.06 -12.74 4.09
CA LYS A 46 6.21 -13.49 3.55
C LYS A 46 7.54 -13.09 4.17
N ASN A 47 7.67 -11.85 4.63
CA ASN A 47 8.89 -11.36 5.26
C ASN A 47 8.72 -11.33 6.78
N MET A 48 9.32 -12.30 7.47
CA MET A 48 9.07 -12.62 8.89
C MET A 48 9.70 -11.66 9.92
N TYR A 49 9.92 -10.40 9.59
CA TYR A 49 10.54 -9.43 10.50
C TYR A 49 9.55 -8.63 11.36
N ALA A 50 8.27 -8.65 10.97
CA ALA A 50 7.12 -8.04 11.67
C ALA A 50 5.83 -8.62 11.10
N GLU A 51 4.71 -8.48 11.82
CA GLU A 51 3.40 -8.86 11.28
C GLU A 51 2.93 -7.86 10.22
N ALA A 52 2.16 -8.31 9.21
CA ALA A 52 1.60 -7.41 8.21
C ALA A 52 0.82 -6.21 8.80
N ALA A 53 0.08 -6.44 9.89
CA ALA A 53 -0.67 -5.37 10.56
C ALA A 53 0.26 -4.27 11.12
N GLU A 54 1.37 -4.65 11.74
CA GLU A 54 2.37 -3.72 12.27
C GLU A 54 3.02 -2.91 11.14
N LYS A 55 3.42 -3.59 10.04
CA LYS A 55 4.02 -2.95 8.86
C LYS A 55 3.07 -1.92 8.24
N LEU A 56 1.80 -2.27 8.08
CA LEU A 56 0.79 -1.36 7.53
C LEU A 56 0.52 -0.16 8.44
N GLU A 57 0.56 -0.34 9.76
CA GLU A 57 0.44 0.78 10.70
C GLU A 57 1.67 1.70 10.61
N LEU A 58 2.87 1.16 10.43
CA LEU A 58 4.07 1.97 10.17
C LEU A 58 3.94 2.75 8.87
N TRP A 59 3.49 2.12 7.77
CA TRP A 59 3.25 2.82 6.49
C TRP A 59 2.21 3.93 6.63
N LYS A 60 1.16 3.71 7.42
CA LYS A 60 0.17 4.75 7.76
C LYS A 60 0.80 5.91 8.51
N ARG A 61 1.58 5.64 9.57
CA ARG A 61 2.25 6.67 10.37
C ARG A 61 3.24 7.51 9.55
N LEU A 62 3.89 6.88 8.57
CA LEU A 62 4.79 7.52 7.62
C LEU A 62 4.08 8.20 6.44
N ARG A 63 2.74 8.11 6.36
CA ARG A 63 1.91 8.65 5.28
C ARG A 63 2.24 8.08 3.89
N TRP A 64 2.73 6.84 3.84
CA TRP A 64 2.96 6.10 2.57
C TRP A 64 1.66 5.53 2.00
N ILE A 65 0.63 5.42 2.85
CA ILE A 65 -0.73 5.04 2.47
C ILE A 65 -1.75 6.10 2.89
N ASP A 66 -2.74 6.32 2.03
CA ASP A 66 -3.89 7.17 2.26
C ASP A 66 -5.02 6.35 2.92
N CYS A 67 -5.38 6.73 4.13
CA CYS A 67 -6.30 5.99 4.99
C CYS A 67 -7.25 6.93 5.73
N GLU A 68 -8.37 6.38 6.18
CA GLU A 68 -9.31 7.09 7.07
C GLU A 68 -8.78 7.04 8.52
N ASP A 69 -8.98 8.10 9.33
CA ASP A 69 -8.28 8.32 10.62
C ASP A 69 -8.11 7.08 11.51
N ARG A 70 -9.16 6.27 11.67
CA ARG A 70 -9.16 5.08 12.56
C ARG A 70 -8.92 3.75 11.84
N ARG A 71 -8.56 3.77 10.56
CA ARG A 71 -8.44 2.57 9.72
C ARG A 71 -7.13 2.61 8.93
N ILE A 72 -6.72 1.44 8.44
CA ILE A 72 -5.62 1.29 7.45
C ILE A 72 -6.18 1.41 6.03
N THR A 73 -7.48 1.16 5.86
CA THR A 73 -8.16 1.20 4.57
C THR A 73 -8.95 2.49 4.36
N LYS A 74 -9.26 2.76 3.10
CA LYS A 74 -10.09 3.88 2.63
C LYS A 74 -11.17 3.38 1.68
N ARG A 75 -12.35 4.01 1.70
CA ARG A 75 -13.39 3.73 0.70
C ARG A 75 -13.00 4.30 -0.67
N VAL A 76 -12.99 3.43 -1.68
CA VAL A 76 -12.80 3.77 -3.09
C VAL A 76 -14.08 3.42 -3.84
N TYR A 77 -14.56 4.37 -4.66
CA TYR A 77 -15.71 4.14 -5.54
C TYR A 77 -15.26 3.36 -6.77
N LEU A 78 -15.92 2.24 -7.04
CA LEU A 78 -15.68 1.41 -8.21
C LEU A 78 -16.75 1.69 -9.26
N LYS A 79 -16.33 2.14 -10.44
CA LYS A 79 -17.25 2.57 -11.51
C LYS A 79 -17.98 1.38 -12.13
N GLU A 80 -17.30 0.24 -12.22
CA GLU A 80 -17.77 -0.99 -12.86
C GLU A 80 -18.95 -1.59 -12.09
N THR A 81 -18.86 -1.58 -10.76
CA THR A 81 -19.90 -2.15 -9.88
C THR A 81 -20.82 -1.09 -9.30
N LYS A 82 -20.51 0.21 -9.49
CA LYS A 82 -21.20 1.35 -8.86
C LYS A 82 -21.27 1.27 -7.33
N THR A 83 -20.27 0.64 -6.69
CA THR A 83 -20.22 0.47 -5.23
C THR A 83 -18.97 1.10 -4.63
N TYR A 84 -19.01 1.34 -3.31
CA TYR A 84 -17.82 1.69 -2.55
C TYR A 84 -17.25 0.44 -1.89
N ARG A 85 -15.97 0.15 -2.12
CA ARG A 85 -15.22 -0.91 -1.44
C ARG A 85 -14.02 -0.35 -0.71
N ARG A 86 -13.50 -1.08 0.27
CA ARG A 86 -12.37 -0.64 1.10
C ARG A 86 -11.07 -1.24 0.60
N PHE A 87 -10.07 -0.40 0.42
CA PHE A 87 -8.73 -0.79 -0.05
C PHE A 87 -7.67 -0.13 0.82
N VAL A 88 -6.46 -0.67 0.79
CA VAL A 88 -5.26 0.07 1.18
C VAL A 88 -4.85 0.90 -0.03
N VAL A 89 -4.79 2.22 0.12
CA VAL A 89 -4.48 3.11 -0.99
C VAL A 89 -3.04 3.59 -0.84
N VAL A 90 -2.14 3.10 -1.67
CA VAL A 90 -0.71 3.48 -1.64
C VAL A 90 -0.49 4.77 -2.42
N ASP A 91 0.45 5.61 -1.94
CA ASP A 91 0.87 6.82 -2.62
C ASP A 91 2.03 6.52 -3.58
N LEU A 92 1.80 6.72 -4.88
CA LEU A 92 2.79 6.44 -5.91
C LEU A 92 3.89 7.50 -5.96
N GLY A 93 3.65 8.71 -5.44
CA GLY A 93 4.70 9.72 -5.30
C GLY A 93 5.73 9.29 -4.27
N VAL A 94 5.28 8.73 -3.14
CA VAL A 94 6.19 8.13 -2.15
C VAL A 94 6.95 6.94 -2.74
N HIS A 95 6.26 6.06 -3.48
CA HIS A 95 6.90 4.92 -4.16
C HIS A 95 8.04 5.38 -5.08
N GLN A 96 7.79 6.37 -5.93
CA GLN A 96 8.80 6.93 -6.84
C GLN A 96 9.99 7.55 -6.10
N ILE A 97 9.73 8.30 -5.02
CA ILE A 97 10.81 8.90 -4.21
C ILE A 97 11.67 7.81 -3.58
N LEU A 98 11.04 6.79 -2.97
CA LEU A 98 11.79 5.70 -2.35
C LEU A 98 12.59 4.92 -3.39
N GLU A 99 12.00 4.58 -4.54
CA GLU A 99 12.69 3.84 -5.62
C GLU A 99 13.92 4.58 -6.17
N GLN A 100 13.91 5.92 -6.22
CA GLN A 100 15.03 6.74 -6.70
C GLN A 100 16.18 6.90 -5.71
N ASN A 101 15.96 6.62 -4.42
CA ASN A 101 16.97 6.74 -3.37
C ASN A 101 17.63 5.38 -3.04
N HIS A 102 17.57 4.44 -3.98
CA HIS A 102 18.21 3.12 -3.94
C HIS A 102 19.28 2.99 -5.03
#